data_AF-A0A257EZY7-F1
#
_entry.id   AF-A0A257EZY7-F1
#
_cell.length_a   1.000
_cell.length_b   1.000
_cell.length_c   1.000
_cell.angle_alpha   90.00
_cell.angle_beta   90.00
_cell.angle_gamma   90.00
#
_symmetry.space_group_name_H-M   'P 1'
#
loop_
_entity.id
_entity.type
_entity.pdbx_description
1 polymer ?
#
loop_
_entity_poly.entity_id
_entity_poly.type
_entity_poly.pdbx_seq_one_letter_code
_entity_poly.pdbx_strand_id
1 'polypeptide(L)' 'MAAFETTRPAPFGAISIFRLVTFVGDTFATVAEWNDARVTRNALGKLSDRELDDIGLCRGDIEMIGR' A
#
# COMPACT_ATOMS: atom_id res chain seq x y z
N MET A 1 -34.55 -37.38 5.65
CA MET A 1 -34.76 -35.94 5.92
C MET A 1 -33.79 -35.18 5.03
N ALA A 2 -34.28 -34.37 4.09
CA ALA A 2 -33.42 -33.50 3.29
C ALA A 2 -33.14 -32.22 4.11
N ALA A 3 -31.87 -31.88 4.31
CA ALA A 3 -31.49 -30.61 4.88
C ALA A 3 -31.70 -29.52 3.81
N PHE A 4 -32.64 -28.60 4.03
CA PHE A 4 -32.77 -27.43 3.19
C PHE A 4 -31.69 -26.44 3.58
N GLU A 5 -30.67 -26.32 2.74
CA GLU A 5 -29.63 -25.31 2.88
C GLU A 5 -30.24 -23.95 2.48
N THR A 6 -30.57 -23.14 3.47
CA THR A 6 -31.06 -21.77 3.22
C THR A 6 -29.88 -20.90 2.79
N THR A 7 -29.75 -20.65 1.48
CA THR A 7 -28.85 -19.62 0.97
C THR A 7 -29.28 -18.29 1.59
N ARG A 8 -28.38 -17.68 2.37
CA ARG A 8 -28.58 -16.34 2.92
C ARG A 8 -28.23 -15.33 1.83
N PRO A 9 -29.19 -14.74 1.10
CA PRO A 9 -28.86 -13.73 0.11
C PRO A 9 -28.20 -12.56 0.84
N ALA A 10 -27.07 -12.08 0.31
CA ALA A 10 -26.46 -10.86 0.81
C ALA A 10 -27.51 -9.74 0.75
N PRO A 11 -27.66 -8.93 1.82
CA PRO A 11 -28.66 -7.86 1.84
C PRO A 11 -28.43 -6.92 0.66
N PHE A 12 -29.53 -6.40 0.10
CA PHE A 12 -29.48 -5.48 -1.04
C PHE A 12 -28.50 -4.33 -0.74
N GLY A 13 -27.53 -4.12 -1.63
CA GLY A 13 -26.48 -3.10 -1.46
C GLY A 13 -25.19 -3.56 -0.74
N ALA A 14 -25.12 -4.79 -0.22
CA ALA A 14 -23.89 -5.30 0.44
C ALA A 14 -22.66 -5.28 -0.49
N ILE A 15 -22.84 -5.61 -1.77
CA ILE A 15 -21.76 -5.55 -2.78
C ILE A 15 -21.29 -4.11 -2.99
N SER A 16 -22.23 -3.15 -3.04
CA SER A 16 -21.92 -1.73 -3.23
C SER A 16 -21.14 -1.17 -2.03
N ILE A 17 -21.56 -1.51 -0.80
CA ILE A 17 -20.86 -1.12 0.43
C ILE A 17 -19.48 -1.75 0.48
N PHE A 18 -19.37 -3.05 0.19
CA PHE A 18 -18.08 -3.75 0.16
C PHE A 18 -17.11 -3.07 -0.81
N ARG A 19 -17.55 -2.79 -2.05
CA ARG A 19 -16.73 -2.11 -3.05
C ARG A 19 -16.30 -0.71 -2.60
N LEU A 20 -17.19 0.04 -1.94
CA LEU A 20 -16.85 1.37 -1.42
C LEU A 20 -15.75 1.28 -0.36
N VAL A 21 -15.89 0.36 0.59
CA VAL A 21 -14.91 0.17 1.67
C VAL A 21 -13.58 -0.29 1.10
N THR A 22 -13.58 -1.27 0.19
CA THR A 22 -12.36 -1.73 -0.48
C THR A 22 -11.70 -0.60 -1.26
N PHE A 23 -12.46 0.16 -2.06
CA PHE A 23 -11.91 1.29 -2.81
C PHE A 23 -11.25 2.33 -1.89
N VAL A 24 -11.91 2.70 -0.80
CA VAL A 24 -11.34 3.64 0.17
C VAL A 24 -10.05 3.05 0.78
N GLY A 25 -10.07 1.77 1.19
CA GLY A 25 -8.89 1.08 1.69
C GLY A 25 -7.72 1.09 0.70
N ASP A 26 -7.96 0.73 -0.55
CA ASP A 26 -6.94 0.68 -1.61
C ASP A 26 -6.36 2.07 -1.90
N THR A 27 -7.21 3.11 -1.92
CA THR A 27 -6.73 4.48 -2.09
C THR A 27 -5.86 4.93 -0.93
N PHE A 28 -6.22 4.62 0.32
CA PHE A 28 -5.38 4.92 1.48
C PHE A 28 -4.06 4.15 1.45
N ALA A 29 -4.08 2.87 1.08
CA ALA A 29 -2.87 2.07 0.95
C ALA A 29 -1.91 2.66 -0.09
N THR A 30 -2.43 3.04 -1.26
CA THR A 30 -1.64 3.67 -2.32
C THR A 30 -0.98 4.99 -1.86
N VAL A 31 -1.74 5.82 -1.12
CA VAL A 31 -1.22 7.09 -0.60
C VAL A 31 -0.17 6.86 0.49
N ALA A 32 -0.39 5.86 1.36
CA ALA A 32 0.58 5.49 2.39
C ALA A 32 1.90 5.00 1.76
N GLU A 33 1.84 4.11 0.78
CA GLU A 33 3.01 3.61 0.05
C GLU A 33 3.79 4.74 -0.63
N TRP A 34 3.09 5.69 -1.26
CA TRP A 34 3.73 6.86 -1.85
C TRP A 34 4.42 7.74 -0.81
N ASN A 35 3.76 7.94 0.34
CA ASN A 35 4.34 8.72 1.44
C ASN A 35 5.59 8.03 2.01
N ASP A 36 5.53 6.73 2.24
CA ASP A 36 6.66 5.95 2.76
C ASP A 36 7.85 5.97 1.80
N ALA A 37 7.60 5.88 0.49
CA ALA A 37 8.62 6.05 -0.52
C ALA A 37 9.27 7.44 -0.47
N ARG A 38 8.47 8.52 -0.33
CA ARG A 38 8.99 9.89 -0.19
C ARG A 38 9.78 10.09 1.10
N VAL A 39 9.29 9.58 2.22
CA VAL A 39 9.97 9.67 3.52
C VAL A 39 11.31 8.94 3.45
N THR A 40 11.33 7.72 2.89
CA THR A 40 12.55 6.93 2.67
C THR A 40 13.54 7.68 1.78
N ARG A 41 13.09 8.21 0.64
CA ARG A 41 13.93 9.01 -0.27
C ARG A 41 14.54 10.23 0.44
N ASN A 42 13.76 10.93 1.23
CA ASN A 42 14.23 12.09 1.99
C ASN A 42 15.20 11.71 3.11
N ALA A 43 14.98 10.57 3.78
CA ALA A 43 15.87 10.08 4.82
C ALA A 43 17.22 9.66 4.24
N LEU A 44 17.23 8.87 3.16
CA LEU A 44 18.45 8.47 2.46
C LEU A 44 19.17 9.66 1.82
N GLY A 45 18.42 10.66 1.33
CA GLY A 45 18.98 11.89 0.79
C GLY A 45 19.77 12.71 1.81
N LYS A 46 19.52 12.55 3.12
CA LYS A 46 20.25 13.24 4.18
C LYS A 46 21.56 12.56 4.58
N LEU A 47 21.73 11.27 4.26
CA LEU A 47 22.96 10.55 4.53
C LEU A 47 24.07 11.03 3.60
N SER A 48 25.32 10.92 4.04
CA SER A 48 26.51 11.14 3.23
C SER A 48 26.79 9.95 2.29
N ASP A 49 27.61 10.15 1.27
CA ASP A 49 27.90 9.09 0.29
C ASP A 49 28.58 7.88 0.92
N ARG A 50 29.37 8.08 1.99
CA ARG A 50 29.99 6.99 2.75
C ARG A 50 28.97 6.21 3.59
N GLU A 51 28.04 6.90 4.22
CA GLU A 51 26.97 6.24 4.99
C GLU A 51 26.02 5.46 4.08
N LEU A 52 25.83 5.92 2.83
CA LEU A 52 25.11 5.16 1.81
C LEU A 52 25.91 3.93 1.36
N ASP A 53 27.22 4.06 1.15
CA ASP A 53 28.10 2.95 0.79
C ASP A 53 28.16 1.88 1.90
N ASP A 54 28.13 2.29 3.17
CA ASP A 54 28.11 1.38 4.32
C ASP A 54 26.86 0.48 4.33
N ILE A 55 25.73 0.94 3.75
CA ILE A 55 24.51 0.14 3.56
C ILE A 55 24.37 -0.43 2.14
N GLY A 56 25.40 -0.27 1.30
CA GLY A 56 25.47 -0.80 -0.06
C GLY A 56 24.55 -0.08 -1.06
N LEU A 57 24.23 1.19 -0.83
CA LEU A 57 23.43 2.01 -1.73
C LEU A 57 24.27 3.11 -2.39
N CYS A 58 23.91 3.48 -3.62
CA CYS A 58 24.41 4.68 -4.27
C CYS A 58 23.31 5.75 -4.41
N ARG A 59 23.70 7.01 -4.69
CA ARG A 59 22.75 8.11 -4.88
C ARG A 59 21.73 7.84 -5.99
N GLY A 60 22.12 7.12 -7.04
CA GLY A 60 21.23 6.73 -8.14
C GLY A 60 20.10 5.80 -7.70
N ASP A 61 20.35 4.91 -6.74
CA ASP A 61 19.34 3.97 -6.24
C ASP A 61 18.21 4.71 -5.50
N ILE A 62 18.54 5.81 -4.81
CA ILE A 62 17.56 6.67 -4.14
C ILE A 62 16.58 7.29 -5.15
N GLU A 63 17.03 7.56 -6.39
CA GLU A 63 16.18 8.15 -7.41
C GLU A 63 15.10 7.19 -7.92
N MET A 64 15.34 5.88 -7.79
CA MET A 64 14.43 4.81 -8.19
C MET A 64 13.32 4.54 -7.15
N ILE A 65 13.45 5.05 -5.93
CA ILE A 65 12.45 4.88 -4.87
C ILE A 65 11.23 5.76 -5.13
N GLY A 66 10.06 5.13 -5.30
CA GLY A 66 8.76 5.79 -5.41
C GLY A 66 8.37 6.26 -6.82
N ARG A 67 8.97 5.68 -7.87
CA ARG A 67 8.48 5.80 -9.26
C ARG A 67 7.35 4.82 -9.54
#